data_AF-D2Q5V7-F1
#
_entry.id   AF-D2Q5V7-F1
#
_cell.length_a   1.000
_cell.length_b   1.000
_cell.length_c   1.000
_cell.angle_alpha   90.00
_cell.angle_beta   90.00
_cell.angle_gamma   90.00
#
_symmetry.space_group_name_H-M   'P 1'
#
loop_
_entity.id
_entity.type
_entity.pdbx_description
1 polymer ?
#
loop_
_entity_poly.entity_id
_entity_poly.type
_entity_poly.pdbx_seq_one_letter_code
_entity_poly.pdbx_strand_id
1 'polypeptide(L)'
;MMDEYLGQVANTDQGRDEYLRLAREAADTIGQWRGLEESVGGPLAGTADHLLARLRDPLRISIEGRPLDGRVATPEDLYRDVYSRLVKNNDYLSAMRKAWLENDPSGIVGNASAIRLLTWQSRDAYDESECLAGLIGYQAAKTIRQQVRPSRSHSARKPSGVPKPKPRFTKTEASDPSGVYREIAWLQDRDPADVRKQVGRRIAAGMDQTESIVAEYGAHPAAGTLVGIDLETTGTSPNQDYIIDAGWELYDMATGRASDAQRHTYGLSRQRELRGIGRDITSLTGITTADVAGHVPFQEDADAQRTMMTALDGRIMVAHNARFEQFFLIGNCEGYAEALRDGRIRIIDSMKVAHHSEDARAQGFRLDDYARRNHALDDDRDMQVPAHDGGLIRLDQGERERHLGLEDAHIMMRAIRNQLGVLRSRYERGERVMRDADE
;
A
#
# COMPACT_ATOMS: atom_id res chain seq x y z
N MET A 1 -26.72 -2.52 24.42
CA MET A 1 -25.97 -3.57 23.71
C MET A 1 -25.19 -2.99 22.54
N MET A 2 -25.80 -2.54 21.43
CA MET A 2 -25.04 -2.06 20.25
C MET A 2 -24.10 -0.87 20.56
N ASP A 3 -24.54 0.12 21.33
CA ASP A 3 -23.67 1.26 21.75
C ASP A 3 -22.51 0.85 22.68
N GLU A 4 -22.75 -0.15 23.55
CA GLU A 4 -21.74 -0.71 24.45
C GLU A 4 -20.68 -1.52 23.67
N TYR A 5 -21.10 -2.20 22.60
CA TYR A 5 -20.23 -2.90 21.65
C TYR A 5 -19.43 -1.94 20.78
N LEU A 6 -20.04 -0.86 20.28
CA LEU A 6 -19.35 0.12 19.44
C LEU A 6 -18.27 0.89 20.22
N GLY A 7 -18.50 1.16 21.51
CA GLY A 7 -17.49 1.71 22.43
C GLY A 7 -16.26 0.82 22.64
N GLN A 8 -16.27 -0.41 22.11
CA GLN A 8 -15.15 -1.36 22.21
C GLN A 8 -14.43 -1.56 20.87
N VAL A 9 -14.97 -1.05 19.76
CA VAL A 9 -14.49 -1.28 18.38
C VAL A 9 -13.79 -0.06 17.78
N ALA A 10 -14.22 1.13 18.20
CA ALA A 10 -13.52 2.37 17.92
C ALA A 10 -13.07 3.00 19.23
N ASN A 11 -11.89 3.62 19.18
CA ASN A 11 -11.34 4.38 20.29
C ASN A 11 -12.07 5.73 20.48
N THR A 12 -12.75 6.23 19.45
CA THR A 12 -13.35 7.57 19.42
C THR A 12 -14.83 7.54 19.01
N ASP A 13 -15.58 8.59 19.41
CA ASP A 13 -16.97 8.77 18.97
C ASP A 13 -17.07 8.89 17.44
N GLN A 14 -16.14 9.64 16.83
CA GLN A 14 -16.00 9.76 15.39
C GLN A 14 -15.76 8.41 14.70
N GLY A 15 -14.88 7.58 15.27
CA GLY A 15 -14.63 6.22 14.78
C GLY A 15 -15.87 5.33 14.87
N ARG A 16 -16.70 5.47 15.93
CA ARG A 16 -17.98 4.75 16.03
C ARG A 16 -18.97 5.18 14.96
N ASP A 17 -19.10 6.48 14.74
CA ASP A 17 -19.98 7.03 13.72
C ASP A 17 -19.55 6.58 12.32
N GLU A 18 -18.24 6.58 12.06
CA GLU A 18 -17.65 6.12 10.80
C GLU A 18 -17.90 4.63 10.58
N TYR A 19 -17.67 3.80 11.61
CA TYR A 19 -17.96 2.37 11.54
C TYR A 19 -19.44 2.11 11.22
N LEU A 20 -20.35 2.81 11.89
CA LEU A 20 -21.79 2.69 11.67
C LEU A 20 -22.19 3.15 10.27
N ARG A 21 -21.55 4.20 9.74
CA ARG A 21 -21.76 4.68 8.38
C ARG A 21 -21.28 3.64 7.36
N LEU A 22 -20.07 3.09 7.52
CA LEU A 22 -19.54 2.01 6.70
C LEU A 22 -20.48 0.80 6.68
N ALA A 23 -21.04 0.42 7.84
CA ALA A 23 -22.00 -0.68 7.92
C ALA A 23 -23.28 -0.40 7.11
N ARG A 24 -23.83 0.82 7.18
CA ARG A 24 -25.00 1.22 6.38
C ARG A 24 -24.70 1.21 4.89
N GLU A 25 -23.60 1.83 4.48
CA GLU A 25 -23.23 1.90 3.05
C GLU A 25 -22.84 0.54 2.47
N ALA A 26 -22.17 -0.30 3.24
CA ALA A 26 -21.92 -1.68 2.85
C ALA A 26 -23.24 -2.43 2.63
N ALA A 27 -24.26 -2.20 3.48
CA ALA A 27 -25.59 -2.79 3.32
C ALA A 27 -26.28 -2.31 2.02
N ASP A 28 -26.19 -1.02 1.72
CA ASP A 28 -26.77 -0.41 0.53
C ASP A 28 -26.14 -0.94 -0.76
N THR A 29 -24.87 -1.37 -0.69
CA THR A 29 -24.13 -1.93 -1.84
C THR A 29 -24.18 -3.46 -1.94
N ILE A 30 -24.86 -4.19 -1.04
CA ILE A 30 -24.92 -5.67 -1.09
C ILE A 30 -25.46 -6.18 -2.43
N GLY A 31 -26.53 -5.55 -2.95
CA GLY A 31 -27.11 -5.94 -4.24
C GLY A 31 -26.13 -5.76 -5.41
N GLN A 32 -25.30 -4.71 -5.33
CA GLN A 32 -24.25 -4.42 -6.30
C GLN A 32 -23.14 -5.48 -6.26
N TRP A 33 -22.71 -5.86 -5.05
CA TRP A 33 -21.73 -6.95 -4.87
C TRP A 33 -22.24 -8.29 -5.41
N ARG A 34 -23.53 -8.61 -5.22
CA ARG A 34 -24.15 -9.80 -5.84
C ARG A 34 -24.10 -9.73 -7.37
N GLY A 35 -24.45 -8.60 -7.96
CA GLY A 35 -24.34 -8.40 -9.41
C GLY A 35 -22.90 -8.56 -9.91
N LEU A 36 -21.91 -8.06 -9.15
CA LEU A 36 -20.49 -8.22 -9.49
C LEU A 36 -20.07 -9.70 -9.45
N GLU A 37 -20.50 -10.45 -8.42
CA GLU A 37 -20.26 -11.89 -8.31
C GLU A 37 -20.82 -12.68 -9.48
N GLU A 38 -22.05 -12.38 -9.88
CA GLU A 38 -22.70 -13.02 -11.03
C GLU A 38 -21.95 -12.73 -12.33
N SER A 39 -21.40 -11.52 -12.47
CA SER A 39 -20.67 -11.10 -13.68
C SER A 39 -19.24 -11.67 -13.77
N VAL A 40 -18.51 -11.75 -12.65
CA VAL A 40 -17.09 -12.14 -12.61
C VAL A 40 -16.90 -13.63 -12.30
N GLY A 41 -17.81 -14.22 -11.51
CA GLY A 41 -17.72 -15.61 -11.05
C GLY A 41 -16.49 -15.92 -10.18
N GLY A 42 -16.27 -17.20 -9.90
CA GLY A 42 -15.06 -17.68 -9.22
C GLY A 42 -15.02 -17.38 -7.71
N PRO A 43 -13.84 -17.07 -7.13
CA PRO A 43 -13.65 -16.91 -5.67
C PRO A 43 -14.47 -15.81 -5.00
N LEU A 44 -15.15 -14.97 -5.79
CA LEU A 44 -16.06 -13.93 -5.30
C LEU A 44 -17.40 -14.49 -4.85
N ALA A 45 -17.80 -15.68 -5.31
CA ALA A 45 -19.12 -16.24 -5.01
C ALA A 45 -19.39 -16.32 -3.49
N GLY A 46 -20.49 -15.72 -3.06
CA GLY A 46 -20.92 -15.69 -1.67
C GLY A 46 -20.24 -14.61 -0.82
N THR A 47 -19.48 -13.69 -1.42
CA THR A 47 -18.90 -12.55 -0.69
C THR A 47 -20.00 -11.62 -0.18
N ALA A 48 -21.05 -11.36 -0.95
CA ALA A 48 -22.18 -10.52 -0.59
C ALA A 48 -23.02 -11.15 0.52
N ASP A 49 -23.22 -12.47 0.50
CA ASP A 49 -23.87 -13.19 1.59
C ASP A 49 -23.01 -13.19 2.86
N HIS A 50 -21.68 -13.27 2.72
CA HIS A 50 -20.76 -13.06 3.84
C HIS A 50 -20.83 -11.63 4.37
N LEU A 51 -20.85 -10.60 3.51
CA LEU A 51 -21.03 -9.21 3.93
C LEU A 51 -22.35 -9.04 4.69
N LEU A 52 -23.45 -9.59 4.19
CA LEU A 52 -24.74 -9.59 4.88
C LEU A 52 -24.66 -10.29 6.25
N ALA A 53 -23.95 -11.41 6.34
CA ALA A 53 -23.70 -12.08 7.61
C ALA A 53 -22.85 -11.19 8.55
N ARG A 54 -21.82 -10.52 8.04
CA ARG A 54 -20.94 -9.61 8.82
C ARG A 54 -21.65 -8.39 9.37
N LEU A 55 -22.72 -7.92 8.72
CA LEU A 55 -23.56 -6.85 9.23
C LEU A 55 -24.44 -7.28 10.42
N ARG A 56 -24.68 -8.59 10.55
CA ARG A 56 -25.51 -9.20 11.60
C ARG A 56 -24.68 -9.81 12.72
N ASP A 57 -23.45 -10.21 12.42
CA ASP A 57 -22.51 -10.74 13.39
C ASP A 57 -22.06 -9.65 14.38
N PRO A 58 -21.88 -9.99 15.66
CA PRO A 58 -21.17 -9.14 16.60
C PRO A 58 -19.79 -8.76 16.06
N LEU A 59 -19.37 -7.53 16.32
CA LEU A 59 -18.11 -6.98 15.82
C LEU A 59 -16.91 -7.74 16.37
N ARG A 60 -16.94 -7.98 17.68
CA ARG A 60 -16.02 -8.85 18.40
C ARG A 60 -16.76 -10.04 18.95
N ILE A 61 -16.02 -11.14 19.10
CA ILE A 61 -16.55 -12.39 19.66
C ILE A 61 -16.29 -12.41 21.17
N SER A 62 -15.16 -11.87 21.60
CA SER A 62 -14.72 -11.74 22.98
C SER A 62 -13.88 -10.48 23.19
N ILE A 63 -13.71 -10.11 24.46
CA ILE A 63 -12.70 -9.13 24.87
C ILE A 63 -11.89 -9.74 25.99
N GLU A 64 -10.57 -9.77 25.81
CA GLU A 64 -9.63 -10.30 26.81
C GLU A 64 -10.01 -11.71 27.29
N GLY A 65 -10.47 -12.55 26.36
CA GLY A 65 -10.89 -13.93 26.64
C GLY A 65 -12.30 -14.09 27.24
N ARG A 66 -13.10 -13.02 27.34
CA ARG A 66 -14.47 -13.06 27.84
C ARG A 66 -15.47 -12.99 26.68
N PRO A 67 -16.30 -14.02 26.45
CA PRO A 67 -17.34 -13.98 25.41
C PRO A 67 -18.31 -12.84 25.66
N LEU A 68 -18.66 -12.09 24.60
CA LEU A 68 -19.55 -10.95 24.75
C LEU A 68 -21.03 -11.31 24.65
N ASP A 69 -21.36 -12.38 23.93
CA ASP A 69 -22.73 -12.91 23.79
C ASP A 69 -23.22 -13.69 25.02
N GLY A 70 -22.44 -13.69 26.11
CA GLY A 70 -22.75 -14.38 27.36
C GLY A 70 -22.67 -15.90 27.26
N ARG A 71 -22.21 -16.46 26.13
CA ARG A 71 -22.04 -17.92 25.99
C ARG A 71 -20.91 -18.41 26.89
N VAL A 72 -20.98 -19.68 27.28
CA VAL A 72 -19.85 -20.36 27.93
C VAL A 72 -18.94 -20.89 26.82
N ALA A 73 -17.75 -20.32 26.67
CA ALA A 73 -16.74 -20.76 25.71
C ALA A 73 -15.34 -20.70 26.34
N THR A 74 -14.49 -21.66 25.98
CA THR A 74 -13.08 -21.64 26.41
C THR A 74 -12.27 -20.63 25.58
N PRO A 75 -11.12 -20.13 26.08
CA PRO A 75 -10.22 -19.31 25.28
C PRO A 75 -9.79 -19.98 23.95
N GLU A 76 -9.68 -21.31 23.91
CA GLU A 76 -9.40 -22.10 22.71
C GLU A 76 -10.56 -22.07 21.70
N ASP A 77 -11.81 -22.18 22.18
CA ASP A 77 -13.00 -22.05 21.33
C ASP A 77 -13.10 -20.65 20.73
N LEU A 78 -12.89 -19.63 21.58
CA LEU A 78 -12.86 -18.24 21.15
C LEU A 78 -11.75 -17.99 20.12
N TYR A 79 -10.53 -18.49 20.37
CA TYR A 79 -9.42 -18.34 19.43
C TYR A 79 -9.73 -19.00 18.10
N ARG A 80 -10.34 -20.19 18.11
CA ARG A 80 -10.75 -20.91 16.90
C ARG A 80 -11.78 -20.11 16.10
N ASP A 81 -12.80 -19.57 16.75
CA ASP A 81 -13.85 -18.79 16.10
C ASP A 81 -13.29 -17.51 15.47
N VAL A 82 -12.51 -16.75 16.26
CA VAL A 82 -11.89 -15.49 15.84
C VAL A 82 -10.89 -15.71 14.71
N TYR A 83 -10.01 -16.71 14.82
CA TYR A 83 -9.03 -16.99 13.78
C TYR A 83 -9.70 -17.53 12.50
N SER A 84 -10.78 -18.31 12.62
CA SER A 84 -11.57 -18.73 11.45
C SER A 84 -12.23 -17.56 10.75
N ARG A 85 -12.76 -16.59 11.51
CA ARG A 85 -13.28 -15.32 10.98
C ARG A 85 -12.19 -14.54 10.26
N LEU A 86 -11.01 -14.39 10.86
CA LEU A 86 -9.87 -13.70 10.26
C LEU A 86 -9.48 -14.31 8.91
N VAL A 87 -9.33 -15.64 8.83
CA VAL A 87 -8.96 -16.34 7.59
C VAL A 87 -10.00 -16.09 6.50
N LYS A 88 -11.29 -16.24 6.82
CA LYS A 88 -12.38 -16.00 5.87
C LYS A 88 -12.39 -14.55 5.40
N ASN A 89 -12.32 -13.59 6.32
CA ASN A 89 -12.28 -12.16 5.98
C ASN A 89 -11.13 -11.84 5.02
N ASN A 90 -9.94 -12.41 5.25
CA ASN A 90 -8.80 -12.23 4.36
C ASN A 90 -9.03 -12.79 2.95
N ASP A 91 -9.65 -13.98 2.84
CA ASP A 91 -9.97 -14.59 1.55
C ASP A 91 -10.99 -13.72 0.77
N TYR A 92 -12.05 -13.24 1.43
CA TYR A 92 -13.03 -12.33 0.84
C TYR A 92 -12.41 -10.99 0.44
N LEU A 93 -11.63 -10.36 1.32
CA LEU A 93 -10.93 -9.10 1.03
C LEU A 93 -10.01 -9.23 -0.18
N SER A 94 -9.32 -10.37 -0.32
CA SER A 94 -8.48 -10.63 -1.49
C SER A 94 -9.32 -10.74 -2.77
N ALA A 95 -10.47 -11.41 -2.72
CA ALA A 95 -11.37 -11.53 -3.86
C ALA A 95 -11.97 -10.16 -4.23
N MET A 96 -12.52 -9.43 -3.25
CA MET A 96 -13.14 -8.12 -3.45
C MET A 96 -12.18 -7.09 -4.02
N ARG A 97 -10.94 -7.00 -3.49
CA ARG A 97 -9.92 -6.09 -4.05
C ARG A 97 -9.54 -6.45 -5.48
N LYS A 98 -9.38 -7.74 -5.77
CA LYS A 98 -9.10 -8.20 -7.13
C LYS A 98 -10.25 -7.80 -8.07
N ALA A 99 -11.49 -8.02 -7.64
CA ALA A 99 -12.67 -7.61 -8.39
C ALA A 99 -12.65 -6.10 -8.68
N TRP A 100 -12.40 -5.31 -7.63
CA TRP A 100 -12.38 -3.86 -7.69
C TRP A 100 -11.31 -3.30 -8.64
N LEU A 101 -10.12 -3.88 -8.63
CA LEU A 101 -9.00 -3.37 -9.43
C LEU A 101 -8.98 -3.89 -10.87
N GLU A 102 -9.47 -5.11 -11.13
CA GLU A 102 -9.30 -5.77 -12.43
C GLU A 102 -10.55 -5.73 -13.32
N ASN A 103 -11.75 -5.54 -12.77
CA ASN A 103 -13.00 -5.73 -13.52
C ASN A 103 -13.77 -4.43 -13.80
N ASP A 104 -13.11 -3.27 -13.66
CA ASP A 104 -13.70 -1.94 -13.86
C ASP A 104 -15.11 -1.84 -13.21
N PRO A 105 -15.19 -1.84 -11.87
CA PRO A 105 -16.45 -1.92 -11.14
C PRO A 105 -17.30 -0.64 -11.28
N SER A 106 -16.87 0.35 -12.07
CA SER A 106 -17.46 1.68 -12.19
C SER A 106 -18.93 1.67 -12.59
N GLY A 107 -19.43 0.58 -13.18
CA GLY A 107 -20.84 0.36 -13.47
C GLY A 107 -21.60 -0.55 -12.51
N ILE A 108 -20.95 -1.18 -11.53
CA ILE A 108 -21.55 -2.23 -10.70
C ILE A 108 -21.54 -1.84 -9.22
N VAL A 109 -20.37 -1.58 -8.62
CA VAL A 109 -20.25 -1.25 -7.19
C VAL A 109 -19.86 0.22 -7.03
N GLY A 110 -20.72 0.98 -6.37
CA GLY A 110 -20.60 2.44 -6.26
C GLY A 110 -19.43 2.90 -5.41
N ASN A 111 -19.12 2.20 -4.32
CA ASN A 111 -18.07 2.56 -3.35
C ASN A 111 -17.37 1.33 -2.75
N ALA A 112 -16.24 1.58 -2.09
CA ALA A 112 -15.41 0.59 -1.42
C ALA A 112 -15.76 0.44 0.09
N SER A 113 -16.89 0.97 0.55
CA SER A 113 -17.27 0.94 1.99
C SER A 113 -17.34 -0.49 2.54
N ALA A 114 -17.78 -1.47 1.74
CA ALA A 114 -17.75 -2.88 2.13
C ALA A 114 -16.32 -3.43 2.31
N ILE A 115 -15.36 -3.02 1.46
CA ILE A 115 -13.95 -3.40 1.59
C ILE A 115 -13.36 -2.76 2.86
N ARG A 116 -13.68 -1.48 3.13
CA ARG A 116 -13.19 -0.75 4.31
C ARG A 116 -13.75 -1.33 5.61
N LEU A 117 -15.06 -1.60 5.66
CA LEU A 117 -15.71 -2.27 6.78
C LEU A 117 -15.07 -3.63 7.08
N LEU A 118 -14.89 -4.46 6.06
CA LEU A 118 -14.34 -5.80 6.24
C LEU A 118 -12.86 -5.77 6.62
N THR A 119 -12.11 -4.76 6.13
CA THR A 119 -10.73 -4.49 6.56
C THR A 119 -10.67 -4.17 8.05
N TRP A 120 -11.55 -3.28 8.54
CA TRP A 120 -11.63 -2.95 9.96
C TRP A 120 -11.94 -4.19 10.81
N GLN A 121 -12.99 -4.95 10.44
CA GLN A 121 -13.35 -6.18 11.15
C GLN A 121 -12.25 -7.25 11.10
N SER A 122 -11.50 -7.34 10.00
CA SER A 122 -10.37 -8.25 9.88
C SER A 122 -9.24 -7.87 10.84
N ARG A 123 -8.97 -6.57 10.98
CA ARG A 123 -7.96 -6.05 11.90
C ARG A 123 -8.33 -6.32 13.35
N ASP A 124 -9.59 -6.07 13.73
CA ASP A 124 -10.10 -6.40 15.06
C ASP A 124 -10.00 -7.90 15.36
N ALA A 125 -10.40 -8.76 14.41
CA ALA A 125 -10.28 -10.20 14.57
C ALA A 125 -8.82 -10.63 14.72
N TYR A 126 -7.88 -9.94 14.06
CA TYR A 126 -6.46 -10.22 14.23
C TYR A 126 -5.96 -9.83 15.63
N ASP A 127 -6.24 -8.60 16.09
CA ASP A 127 -5.85 -8.13 17.43
C ASP A 127 -6.43 -9.04 18.53
N GLU A 128 -7.69 -9.42 18.41
CA GLU A 128 -8.36 -10.35 19.32
C GLU A 128 -7.72 -11.75 19.27
N SER A 129 -7.41 -12.27 18.08
CA SER A 129 -6.74 -13.56 17.93
C SER A 129 -5.36 -13.57 18.58
N GLU A 130 -4.61 -12.48 18.45
CA GLU A 130 -3.30 -12.35 19.07
C GLU A 130 -3.45 -12.32 20.61
N CYS A 131 -4.40 -11.56 21.15
CA CYS A 131 -4.71 -11.56 22.58
C CYS A 131 -5.01 -12.98 23.10
N LEU A 132 -5.92 -13.69 22.43
CA LEU A 132 -6.30 -15.06 22.79
C LEU A 132 -5.15 -16.05 22.65
N ALA A 133 -4.28 -15.90 21.64
CA ALA A 133 -3.06 -16.70 21.50
C ALA A 133 -2.12 -16.57 22.71
N GLY A 134 -2.08 -15.38 23.33
CA GLY A 134 -1.36 -15.15 24.58
C GLY A 134 -1.93 -15.92 25.77
N LEU A 135 -3.25 -16.12 25.82
CA LEU A 135 -3.94 -16.85 26.88
C LEU A 135 -3.77 -18.37 26.74
N ILE A 136 -3.91 -18.91 25.53
CA ILE A 136 -3.85 -20.37 25.27
C ILE A 136 -2.42 -20.89 25.04
N GLY A 137 -1.48 -19.97 24.78
CA GLY A 137 -0.08 -20.28 24.49
C GLY A 137 0.18 -20.71 23.04
N TYR A 138 1.45 -20.57 22.64
CA TYR A 138 1.89 -20.73 21.24
C TYR A 138 1.54 -22.08 20.61
N GLN A 139 1.68 -23.20 21.34
CA GLN A 139 1.45 -24.54 20.78
C GLN A 139 -0.03 -24.81 20.51
N ALA A 140 -0.92 -24.42 21.42
CA ALA A 140 -2.36 -24.52 21.22
C ALA A 140 -2.80 -23.64 20.04
N ALA A 141 -2.37 -22.37 20.03
CA ALA A 141 -2.63 -21.45 18.95
C ALA A 141 -2.13 -21.99 17.59
N LYS A 142 -0.90 -22.49 17.52
CA LYS A 142 -0.32 -23.11 16.32
C LYS A 142 -1.16 -24.31 15.83
N THR A 143 -1.57 -25.19 16.74
CA THR A 143 -2.38 -26.36 16.42
C THR A 143 -3.73 -25.97 15.83
N ILE A 144 -4.41 -24.99 16.45
CA ILE A 144 -5.69 -24.48 15.95
C ILE A 144 -5.50 -23.80 14.59
N ARG A 145 -4.44 -23.01 14.38
CA ARG A 145 -4.15 -22.39 13.07
C ARG A 145 -4.00 -23.45 11.97
N GLN A 146 -3.29 -24.55 12.26
CA GLN A 146 -3.11 -25.65 11.31
C GLN A 146 -4.41 -26.39 11.02
N GLN A 147 -5.34 -26.49 11.98
CA GLN A 147 -6.65 -27.09 11.77
C GLN A 147 -7.58 -26.19 10.94
N VAL A 148 -7.60 -24.89 11.22
CA VAL A 148 -8.46 -23.91 10.52
C VAL A 148 -7.96 -23.67 9.09
N ARG A 149 -6.65 -23.54 8.92
CA ARG A 149 -6.02 -23.35 7.61
C ARG A 149 -4.84 -24.32 7.49
N PRO A 150 -5.08 -25.57 7.03
CA PRO A 150 -4.02 -26.51 6.78
C PRO A 150 -3.01 -25.90 5.82
N SER A 151 -1.72 -25.94 6.18
CA SER A 151 -0.67 -25.48 5.27
C SER A 151 -0.80 -26.27 3.97
N ARG A 152 -1.01 -25.57 2.84
CA ARG A 152 -0.80 -26.19 1.53
C ARG A 152 0.62 -26.74 1.51
N SER A 153 0.80 -27.99 1.10
CA SER A 153 2.12 -28.60 0.98
C SER A 153 2.99 -27.66 0.15
N HIS A 154 3.96 -27.03 0.81
CA HIS A 154 4.97 -26.28 0.09
C HIS A 154 5.81 -27.32 -0.61
N SER A 155 5.67 -27.43 -1.94
CA SER A 155 6.69 -28.10 -2.71
C SER A 155 7.97 -27.30 -2.47
N ALA A 156 8.90 -27.90 -1.75
CA ALA A 156 10.19 -27.32 -1.46
C ALA A 156 10.93 -27.17 -2.80
N ARG A 157 10.75 -26.02 -3.45
CA ARG A 157 11.48 -25.70 -4.66
C ARG A 157 12.90 -25.35 -4.22
N LYS A 158 13.80 -26.33 -4.29
CA LYS A 158 15.24 -26.13 -4.06
C LYS A 158 15.71 -25.01 -5.00
N PRO A 159 16.34 -23.94 -4.50
CA PRO A 159 16.93 -22.94 -5.37
C PRO A 159 18.12 -23.60 -6.08
N SER A 160 17.95 -23.96 -7.35
CA SER A 160 19.03 -24.44 -8.22
C SER A 160 19.57 -23.27 -9.02
N GLY A 161 20.81 -22.86 -8.74
CA GLY A 161 21.57 -21.91 -9.53
C GLY A 161 21.66 -20.49 -8.97
N VAL A 162 22.68 -19.76 -9.45
CA VAL A 162 22.84 -18.31 -9.23
C VAL A 162 21.56 -17.59 -9.70
N PRO A 163 21.00 -16.65 -8.92
CA PRO A 163 19.81 -15.91 -9.33
C PRO A 163 20.09 -15.20 -10.66
N LYS A 164 19.41 -15.60 -11.74
CA LYS A 164 19.42 -14.81 -12.97
C LYS A 164 18.73 -13.48 -12.68
N PRO A 165 19.25 -12.33 -13.18
CA PRO A 165 18.56 -11.06 -13.03
C PRO A 165 17.15 -11.19 -13.60
N LYS A 166 16.15 -10.70 -12.85
CA LYS A 166 14.76 -10.68 -13.32
C LYS A 166 14.70 -9.94 -14.66
N PRO A 167 13.85 -10.31 -15.63
CA PRO A 167 13.70 -9.52 -16.85
C PRO A 167 13.24 -8.09 -16.53
N ARG A 168 13.59 -7.11 -17.37
CA ARG A 168 13.17 -5.69 -17.20
C ARG A 168 11.66 -5.57 -17.15
N PHE A 169 10.99 -6.19 -18.11
CA PHE A 169 9.54 -6.26 -18.19
C PHE A 169 9.04 -7.64 -17.80
N THR A 170 7.92 -7.69 -17.09
CA THR A 170 7.18 -8.95 -16.93
C THR A 170 6.70 -9.46 -18.29
N LYS A 171 6.30 -10.73 -18.37
CA LYS A 171 5.73 -11.29 -19.61
C LYS A 171 4.54 -10.49 -20.11
N THR A 172 3.69 -10.01 -19.20
CA THR A 172 2.51 -9.20 -19.51
C THR A 172 2.91 -7.83 -20.06
N GLU A 173 3.84 -7.13 -19.41
CA GLU A 173 4.32 -5.81 -19.87
C GLU A 173 5.09 -5.91 -21.20
N ALA A 174 5.83 -7.01 -21.44
CA ALA A 174 6.49 -7.24 -22.72
C ALA A 174 5.47 -7.44 -23.86
N SER A 175 4.36 -8.15 -23.59
CA SER A 175 3.29 -8.36 -24.57
C SER A 175 2.41 -7.12 -24.79
N ASP A 176 2.18 -6.34 -23.73
CA ASP A 176 1.41 -5.10 -23.75
C ASP A 176 2.12 -4.02 -22.91
N PRO A 177 2.97 -3.19 -23.54
CA PRO A 177 3.72 -2.14 -22.85
C PRO A 177 2.90 -0.88 -22.56
N SER A 178 1.58 -0.88 -22.78
CA SER A 178 0.73 0.31 -22.60
C SER A 178 0.80 0.88 -21.17
N GLY A 179 0.98 0.02 -20.15
CA GLY A 179 1.25 0.46 -18.79
C GLY A 179 2.56 1.22 -18.63
N VAL A 180 3.63 0.71 -19.25
CA VAL A 180 4.96 1.33 -19.23
C VAL A 180 4.97 2.65 -20.01
N TYR A 181 4.21 2.74 -21.11
CA TYR A 181 4.06 3.99 -21.84
C TYR A 181 3.39 5.09 -21.01
N ARG A 182 2.35 4.73 -20.23
CA ARG A 182 1.72 5.68 -19.30
C ARG A 182 2.68 6.13 -18.21
N GLU A 183 3.44 5.21 -17.63
CA GLU A 183 4.47 5.52 -16.62
C GLU A 183 5.48 6.55 -17.14
N ILE A 184 6.09 6.30 -18.31
CA ILE A 184 7.05 7.23 -18.93
C ILE A 184 6.41 8.58 -19.24
N ALA A 185 5.20 8.56 -19.79
CA ALA A 185 4.48 9.77 -20.16
C ALA A 185 4.17 10.63 -18.94
N TRP A 186 3.74 10.02 -17.83
CA TRP A 186 3.45 10.69 -16.57
C TRP A 186 4.70 11.29 -15.92
N LEU A 187 5.85 10.61 -15.97
CA LEU A 187 7.13 11.14 -15.47
C LEU A 187 7.67 12.33 -16.28
N GLN A 188 7.22 12.48 -17.53
CA GLN A 188 7.68 13.50 -18.48
C GLN A 188 6.62 14.56 -18.79
N ASP A 189 5.46 14.50 -18.13
CA ASP A 189 4.27 15.34 -18.39
C ASP A 189 3.84 15.36 -19.88
N ARG A 190 3.64 14.16 -20.44
CA ARG A 190 3.34 13.93 -21.86
C ARG A 190 2.11 13.05 -22.06
N ASP A 191 1.64 13.00 -23.31
CA ASP A 191 0.61 12.04 -23.74
C ASP A 191 1.22 10.63 -23.95
N PRO A 192 0.66 9.56 -23.36
CA PRO A 192 1.09 8.17 -23.61
C PRO A 192 1.11 7.77 -25.10
N ALA A 193 0.25 8.35 -25.94
CA ALA A 193 0.24 8.11 -27.38
C ALA A 193 1.52 8.61 -28.07
N ASP A 194 2.09 9.72 -27.59
CA ASP A 194 3.36 10.24 -28.11
C ASP A 194 4.52 9.31 -27.75
N VAL A 195 4.56 8.81 -26.52
CA VAL A 195 5.54 7.80 -26.08
C VAL A 195 5.45 6.55 -26.97
N ARG A 196 4.24 6.01 -27.17
CA ARG A 196 4.01 4.86 -28.05
C ARG A 196 4.51 5.12 -29.48
N LYS A 197 4.23 6.30 -30.02
CA LYS A 197 4.64 6.70 -31.37
C LYS A 197 6.16 6.77 -31.51
N GLN A 198 6.87 7.33 -30.52
CA GLN A 198 8.33 7.42 -30.56
C GLN A 198 8.99 6.05 -30.41
N VAL A 199 8.49 5.21 -29.51
CA VAL A 199 8.95 3.81 -29.39
C VAL A 199 8.74 3.06 -30.71
N GLY A 200 7.56 3.17 -31.33
CA GLY A 200 7.28 2.53 -32.62
C GLY A 200 8.19 3.00 -33.77
N ARG A 201 8.59 4.28 -33.78
CA ARG A 201 9.57 4.80 -34.76
C ARG A 201 10.95 4.18 -34.59
N ARG A 202 11.44 4.00 -33.35
CA ARG A 202 12.73 3.36 -33.10
C ARG A 202 12.71 1.88 -33.51
N ILE A 203 11.60 1.18 -33.22
CA ILE A 203 11.41 -0.21 -33.68
C ILE A 203 11.41 -0.31 -35.20
N ALA A 204 10.69 0.58 -35.90
CA ALA A 204 10.70 0.62 -37.36
C ALA A 204 12.09 0.95 -37.95
N ALA A 205 12.94 1.65 -37.20
CA ALA A 205 14.33 1.90 -37.53
C ALA A 205 15.29 0.74 -37.14
N GLY A 206 14.75 -0.38 -36.63
CA GLY A 206 15.50 -1.60 -36.33
C GLY A 206 15.96 -1.77 -34.88
N MET A 207 15.57 -0.88 -33.96
CA MET A 207 15.88 -1.01 -32.53
C MET A 207 14.96 -2.04 -31.87
N ASP A 208 15.49 -2.83 -30.91
CA ASP A 208 14.67 -3.77 -30.14
C ASP A 208 13.56 -3.05 -29.34
N GLN A 209 12.43 -3.71 -29.09
CA GLN A 209 11.32 -3.12 -28.33
C GLN A 209 11.76 -2.71 -26.91
N THR A 210 12.53 -3.55 -26.22
CA THR A 210 12.99 -3.26 -24.86
C THR A 210 13.92 -2.07 -24.87
N GLU A 211 14.88 -2.05 -25.80
CA GLU A 211 15.82 -0.95 -25.98
C GLU A 211 15.09 0.36 -26.30
N SER A 212 14.10 0.30 -27.18
CA SER A 212 13.30 1.46 -27.59
C SER A 212 12.50 2.06 -26.42
N ILE A 213 11.99 1.22 -25.51
CA ILE A 213 11.27 1.65 -24.30
C ILE A 213 12.24 2.27 -23.31
N VAL A 214 13.35 1.59 -23.00
CA VAL A 214 14.36 2.10 -22.05
C VAL A 214 14.94 3.44 -22.52
N ALA A 215 15.19 3.59 -23.82
CA ALA A 215 15.63 4.85 -24.41
C ALA A 215 14.62 5.99 -24.20
N GLU A 216 13.32 5.70 -24.17
CA GLU A 216 12.28 6.73 -24.02
C GLU A 216 12.25 7.35 -22.62
N TYR A 217 12.69 6.64 -21.56
CA TYR A 217 12.85 7.24 -20.22
C TYR A 217 13.82 8.44 -20.23
N GLY A 218 14.87 8.40 -21.05
CA GLY A 218 15.84 9.50 -21.20
C GLY A 218 15.54 10.46 -22.36
N ALA A 219 14.56 10.15 -23.22
CA ALA A 219 14.33 10.91 -24.44
C ALA A 219 13.81 12.33 -24.20
N HIS A 220 13.21 12.60 -23.05
CA HIS A 220 12.69 13.91 -22.62
C HIS A 220 13.02 14.15 -21.14
N PRO A 221 13.16 15.41 -20.70
CA PRO A 221 13.34 15.72 -19.28
C PRO A 221 12.15 15.25 -18.45
N ALA A 222 12.41 14.88 -17.19
CA ALA A 222 11.34 14.68 -16.21
C ALA A 222 10.65 16.03 -15.93
N ALA A 223 9.33 16.02 -15.78
CA ALA A 223 8.52 17.23 -15.66
C ALA A 223 7.22 16.97 -14.87
N GLY A 224 6.52 18.06 -14.57
CA GLY A 224 5.29 18.03 -13.78
C GLY A 224 5.53 17.99 -12.27
N THR A 225 4.45 18.17 -11.52
CA THR A 225 4.44 18.05 -10.07
C THR A 225 3.76 16.75 -9.69
N LEU A 226 4.49 15.90 -8.96
CA LEU A 226 4.00 14.60 -8.48
C LEU A 226 3.86 14.66 -6.95
N VAL A 227 3.14 13.71 -6.35
CA VAL A 227 3.09 13.56 -4.89
C VAL A 227 3.88 12.31 -4.49
N GLY A 228 5.00 12.49 -3.82
CA GLY A 228 5.73 11.39 -3.19
C GLY A 228 5.07 11.07 -1.85
N ILE A 229 4.85 9.79 -1.56
CA ILE A 229 4.26 9.33 -0.30
C ILE A 229 4.94 8.04 0.15
N ASP A 230 5.08 7.90 1.47
CA ASP A 230 5.46 6.66 2.12
C ASP A 230 4.65 6.47 3.43
N LEU A 231 4.43 5.21 3.81
CA LEU A 231 3.63 4.81 4.97
C LEU A 231 4.43 3.86 5.86
N GLU A 232 4.55 4.20 7.15
CA GLU A 232 5.02 3.26 8.15
C GLU A 232 3.86 2.54 8.81
N THR A 233 4.03 1.23 9.01
CA THR A 233 2.96 0.37 9.50
C THR A 233 3.45 -0.60 10.58
N THR A 234 2.51 -1.19 11.32
CA THR A 234 2.84 -2.23 12.32
C THR A 234 3.25 -3.57 11.71
N GLY A 235 3.25 -3.69 10.38
CA GLY A 235 3.48 -4.92 9.63
C GLY A 235 2.98 -4.84 8.19
N THR A 236 3.14 -5.91 7.41
CA THR A 236 2.94 -5.87 5.96
C THR A 236 1.52 -6.20 5.48
N SER A 237 0.60 -6.47 6.40
CA SER A 237 -0.74 -6.95 6.08
C SER A 237 -1.75 -5.81 6.13
N PRO A 238 -2.25 -5.30 4.99
CA PRO A 238 -3.20 -4.17 4.95
C PRO A 238 -4.55 -4.48 5.62
N ASN A 239 -4.83 -5.77 5.86
CA ASN A 239 -6.05 -6.27 6.51
C ASN A 239 -5.92 -6.40 8.04
N GLN A 240 -4.73 -6.18 8.60
CA GLN A 240 -4.38 -6.57 9.99
C GLN A 240 -3.50 -5.55 10.69
N ASP A 241 -2.68 -4.82 9.94
CA ASP A 241 -1.72 -3.87 10.46
C ASP A 241 -2.26 -2.45 10.36
N TYR A 242 -1.74 -1.57 11.22
CA TYR A 242 -2.11 -0.17 11.32
C TYR A 242 -1.09 0.69 10.57
N ILE A 243 -1.56 1.75 9.93
CA ILE A 243 -0.71 2.87 9.52
C ILE A 243 -0.41 3.66 10.80
N ILE A 244 0.87 3.89 11.09
CA ILE A 244 1.35 4.55 12.32
C ILE A 244 2.10 5.85 12.03
N ASP A 245 2.68 5.99 10.84
CA ASP A 245 3.21 7.24 10.33
C ASP A 245 2.91 7.32 8.82
N ALA A 246 2.72 8.54 8.33
CA ALA A 246 2.64 8.81 6.91
C ALA A 246 3.29 10.15 6.61
N GLY A 247 4.09 10.19 5.54
CA GLY A 247 4.67 11.41 5.04
C GLY A 247 4.47 11.55 3.55
N TRP A 248 4.25 12.79 3.12
CA TRP A 248 4.13 13.11 1.69
C TRP A 248 4.57 14.53 1.40
N GLU A 249 4.88 14.77 0.13
CA GLU A 249 5.23 16.10 -0.39
C GLU A 249 4.85 16.22 -1.86
N LEU A 250 4.60 17.46 -2.29
CA LEU A 250 4.57 17.80 -3.71
C LEU A 250 6.00 18.02 -4.19
N TYR A 251 6.36 17.37 -5.29
CA TYR A 251 7.70 17.41 -5.83
C TYR A 251 7.68 17.79 -7.30
N ASP A 252 8.33 18.92 -7.63
CA ASP A 252 8.53 19.36 -9.00
C ASP A 252 9.68 18.56 -9.64
N MET A 253 9.34 17.71 -10.60
CA MET A 253 10.30 16.83 -11.26
C MET A 253 11.30 17.59 -12.15
N ALA A 254 10.94 18.76 -12.66
CA ALA A 254 11.84 19.58 -13.48
C ALA A 254 12.89 20.27 -12.58
N THR A 255 12.44 20.94 -11.52
CA THR A 255 13.32 21.73 -10.66
C THR A 255 13.96 20.94 -9.50
N GLY A 256 13.39 19.80 -9.13
CA GLY A 256 13.82 19.00 -7.98
C GLY A 256 13.45 19.64 -6.64
N ARG A 257 12.39 20.44 -6.61
CA ARG A 257 11.97 21.18 -5.41
C ARG A 257 10.74 20.51 -4.78
N ALA A 258 10.88 20.18 -3.50
CA ALA A 258 9.78 19.79 -2.63
C ALA A 258 8.98 21.01 -2.15
N SER A 259 7.70 20.79 -1.86
CA SER A 259 6.77 21.77 -1.31
C SER A 259 5.58 21.04 -0.68
N ASP A 260 4.80 21.75 0.13
CA ASP A 260 3.57 21.20 0.73
C ASP A 260 3.83 19.88 1.49
N ALA A 261 5.00 19.79 2.14
CA ALA A 261 5.42 18.62 2.88
C ALA A 261 4.60 18.48 4.16
N GLN A 262 4.25 17.24 4.50
CA GLN A 262 3.47 16.91 5.69
C GLN A 262 3.95 15.59 6.29
N ARG A 263 3.90 15.49 7.61
CA ARG A 263 4.12 14.26 8.38
C ARG A 263 3.01 14.13 9.40
N HIS A 264 2.46 12.93 9.52
CA HIS A 264 1.36 12.63 10.42
C HIS A 264 1.60 11.31 11.14
N THR A 265 1.42 11.32 12.46
CA THR A 265 1.51 10.14 13.32
C THR A 265 0.12 9.70 13.75
N TYR A 266 -0.15 8.41 13.67
CA TYR A 266 -1.46 7.81 13.96
C TYR A 266 -1.39 6.78 15.06
N GLY A 267 -2.51 6.63 15.77
CA GLY A 267 -2.63 5.72 16.90
C GLY A 267 -2.92 4.28 16.53
N LEU A 268 -3.10 3.49 17.58
CA LEU A 268 -3.42 2.07 17.51
C LEU A 268 -4.75 1.80 18.20
N SER A 269 -5.40 0.67 17.90
CA SER A 269 -6.51 0.24 18.76
C SER A 269 -5.99 -0.01 20.18
N ARG A 270 -6.85 0.15 21.18
CA ARG A 270 -6.51 -0.16 22.58
C ARG A 270 -5.93 -1.57 22.75
N GLN A 271 -6.41 -2.55 21.98
CA GLN A 271 -5.89 -3.93 22.04
C GLN A 271 -4.49 -4.03 21.45
N ARG A 272 -4.23 -3.35 20.33
CA ARG A 272 -2.91 -3.33 19.71
C ARG A 272 -1.90 -2.58 20.59
N GLU A 273 -2.29 -1.50 21.27
CA GLU A 273 -1.42 -0.79 22.22
C GLU A 273 -0.93 -1.71 23.35
N LEU A 274 -1.80 -2.55 23.93
CA LEU A 274 -1.42 -3.51 24.98
C LEU A 274 -0.37 -4.52 24.53
N ARG A 275 -0.34 -4.83 23.24
CA ARG A 275 0.66 -5.74 22.62
C ARG A 275 1.93 -5.02 22.20
N GLY A 276 1.79 -3.74 21.88
CA GLY A 276 2.84 -2.89 21.39
C GLY A 276 3.23 -3.15 19.93
N ILE A 277 4.01 -2.21 19.39
CA ILE A 277 4.67 -2.33 18.10
C ILE A 277 5.80 -3.37 18.22
N GLY A 278 5.89 -4.26 17.22
CA GLY A 278 6.90 -5.32 17.20
C GLY A 278 8.32 -4.78 17.12
N ARG A 279 9.28 -5.47 17.75
CA ARG A 279 10.69 -5.02 17.80
C ARG A 279 11.32 -4.83 16.43
N ASP A 280 10.94 -5.66 15.45
CA ASP A 280 11.47 -5.56 14.09
C ASP A 280 11.04 -4.24 13.44
N ILE A 281 9.79 -3.82 13.67
CA ILE A 281 9.27 -2.53 13.19
C ILE A 281 9.94 -1.37 13.93
N THR A 282 10.00 -1.42 15.26
CA THR A 282 10.68 -0.38 16.04
C THR A 282 12.18 -0.27 15.69
N SER A 283 12.84 -1.38 15.34
CA SER A 283 14.24 -1.36 14.90
C SER A 283 14.41 -0.76 13.50
N LEU A 284 13.38 -0.90 12.66
CA LEU A 284 13.35 -0.38 11.30
C LEU A 284 13.06 1.13 11.29
N THR A 285 11.94 1.54 11.91
CA THR A 285 11.40 2.90 11.82
C THR A 285 11.80 3.79 13.00
N GLY A 286 12.23 3.19 14.11
CA GLY A 286 12.43 3.90 15.37
C GLY A 286 11.14 4.26 16.11
N ILE A 287 9.96 3.99 15.54
CA ILE A 287 8.66 4.29 16.14
C ILE A 287 8.33 3.22 17.18
N THR A 288 8.06 3.67 18.41
CA THR A 288 7.64 2.84 19.53
C THR A 288 6.15 2.98 19.80
N THR A 289 5.59 2.05 20.58
CA THR A 289 4.20 2.17 21.05
C THR A 289 3.95 3.46 21.84
N ALA A 290 4.96 3.99 22.52
CA ALA A 290 4.82 5.22 23.31
C ALA A 290 4.70 6.46 22.42
N ASP A 291 5.33 6.46 21.25
CA ASP A 291 5.30 7.58 20.31
C ASP A 291 3.92 7.75 19.66
N VAL A 292 3.16 6.66 19.52
CA VAL A 292 1.82 6.65 18.93
C VAL A 292 0.69 6.65 19.97
N ALA A 293 1.03 6.52 21.26
CA ALA A 293 0.04 6.41 22.33
C ALA A 293 -0.81 7.68 22.43
N GLY A 294 -2.14 7.51 22.47
CA GLY A 294 -3.08 8.63 22.57
C GLY A 294 -3.40 9.33 21.24
N HIS A 295 -2.74 8.95 20.14
CA HIS A 295 -3.18 9.35 18.80
C HIS A 295 -4.43 8.57 18.38
N VAL A 296 -5.20 9.12 17.45
CA VAL A 296 -6.36 8.43 16.86
C VAL A 296 -5.88 7.49 15.76
N PRO A 297 -6.35 6.22 15.68
CA PRO A 297 -6.03 5.35 14.55
C PRO A 297 -6.51 5.93 13.23
N PHE A 298 -5.71 5.85 12.16
CA PHE A 298 -6.00 6.49 10.87
C PHE A 298 -7.39 6.13 10.32
N GLN A 299 -7.83 4.87 10.44
CA GLN A 299 -9.14 4.44 9.97
C GLN A 299 -10.33 5.08 10.71
N GLU A 300 -10.11 5.59 11.93
CA GLU A 300 -11.10 6.29 12.74
C GLU A 300 -11.07 7.81 12.51
N ASP A 301 -9.94 8.34 12.01
CA ASP A 301 -9.71 9.76 11.85
C ASP A 301 -10.14 10.24 10.46
N ALA A 302 -11.39 10.71 10.36
CA ALA A 302 -11.92 11.20 9.09
C ALA A 302 -11.25 12.51 8.63
N ASP A 303 -10.66 13.31 9.54
CA ASP A 303 -9.93 14.52 9.18
C ASP A 303 -8.56 14.18 8.58
N ALA A 304 -7.85 13.21 9.15
CA ALA A 304 -6.62 12.67 8.57
C ALA A 304 -6.86 12.06 7.19
N GLN A 305 -7.94 11.29 7.02
CA GLN A 305 -8.30 10.72 5.72
C GLN A 305 -8.62 11.82 4.68
N ARG A 306 -9.34 12.89 5.07
CA ARG A 306 -9.58 14.05 4.19
C ARG A 306 -8.30 14.78 3.83
N THR A 307 -7.37 14.93 4.77
CA THR A 307 -6.06 15.54 4.53
C THR A 307 -5.26 14.72 3.52
N MET A 308 -5.20 13.39 3.69
CA MET A 308 -4.60 12.46 2.74
C MET A 308 -5.23 12.59 1.34
N MET A 309 -6.57 12.59 1.25
CA MET A 309 -7.25 12.74 -0.04
C MET A 309 -7.00 14.11 -0.68
N THR A 310 -6.90 15.18 0.11
CA THR A 310 -6.55 16.52 -0.40
C THR A 310 -5.15 16.54 -1.01
N ALA A 311 -4.23 15.72 -0.51
CA ALA A 311 -2.88 15.57 -1.07
C ALA A 311 -2.83 14.67 -2.31
N LEU A 312 -3.68 13.65 -2.43
CA LEU A 312 -3.57 12.66 -3.50
C LEU A 312 -4.53 12.90 -4.68
N ASP A 313 -5.74 13.39 -4.44
CA ASP A 313 -6.78 13.48 -5.47
C ASP A 313 -6.39 14.40 -6.64
N GLY A 314 -6.66 13.94 -7.86
CA GLY A 314 -6.27 14.61 -9.10
C GLY A 314 -4.77 14.54 -9.44
N ARG A 315 -3.94 13.91 -8.60
CA ARG A 315 -2.47 13.89 -8.74
C ARG A 315 -1.92 12.52 -9.14
N ILE A 316 -0.63 12.51 -9.43
CA ILE A 316 0.16 11.30 -9.67
C ILE A 316 0.93 10.99 -8.38
N MET A 317 0.49 9.93 -7.71
CA MET A 317 1.12 9.37 -6.53
C MET A 317 2.34 8.55 -6.92
N VAL A 318 3.46 8.79 -6.25
CA VAL A 318 4.69 8.02 -6.37
C VAL A 318 4.98 7.39 -5.02
N ALA A 319 5.25 6.09 -5.01
CA ALA A 319 5.67 5.34 -3.82
C ALA A 319 6.65 4.22 -4.23
N HIS A 320 7.48 3.76 -3.30
CA HIS A 320 8.48 2.73 -3.56
C HIS A 320 7.90 1.37 -3.24
N ASN A 321 7.62 0.54 -4.25
CA ASN A 321 6.72 -0.61 -4.13
C ASN A 321 5.26 -0.19 -3.85
N ALA A 322 4.79 0.79 -4.64
CA ALA A 322 3.49 1.48 -4.54
C ALA A 322 2.23 0.61 -4.31
N ARG A 323 2.31 -0.69 -4.63
CA ARG A 323 1.25 -1.66 -4.32
C ARG A 323 1.00 -1.76 -2.80
N PHE A 324 2.02 -1.53 -1.98
CA PHE A 324 1.90 -1.53 -0.52
C PHE A 324 0.97 -0.43 -0.05
N GLU A 325 1.28 0.83 -0.36
CA GLU A 325 0.50 2.01 -0.01
C GLU A 325 -0.90 1.91 -0.61
N GLN A 326 -0.99 1.52 -1.88
CA GLN A 326 -2.25 1.31 -2.56
C GLN A 326 -3.18 0.37 -1.77
N PHE A 327 -2.65 -0.75 -1.26
CA PHE A 327 -3.47 -1.74 -0.57
C PHE A 327 -3.87 -1.31 0.83
N PHE A 328 -3.00 -0.59 1.54
CA PHE A 328 -3.36 0.03 2.82
C PHE A 328 -4.45 1.09 2.62
N LEU A 329 -4.28 1.99 1.65
CA LEU A 329 -5.22 3.10 1.42
C LEU A 329 -6.60 2.63 0.90
N ILE A 330 -6.67 1.60 0.04
CA ILE A 330 -7.97 1.03 -0.40
C ILE A 330 -8.83 0.57 0.79
N GLY A 331 -8.20 -0.03 1.81
CA GLY A 331 -8.91 -0.55 2.97
C GLY A 331 -9.14 0.46 4.10
N ASN A 332 -8.46 1.62 4.07
CA ASN A 332 -8.35 2.49 5.25
C ASN A 332 -8.56 3.98 4.98
N CYS A 333 -8.64 4.43 3.72
CA CYS A 333 -8.83 5.83 3.36
C CYS A 333 -10.13 6.02 2.55
N GLU A 334 -11.07 6.79 3.08
CA GLU A 334 -12.31 7.19 2.37
C GLU A 334 -11.99 7.76 0.99
N GLY A 335 -12.67 7.30 -0.05
CA GLY A 335 -12.60 7.90 -1.38
C GLY A 335 -11.35 7.54 -2.19
N TYR A 336 -10.32 6.94 -1.58
CA TYR A 336 -9.08 6.57 -2.30
C TYR A 336 -9.33 5.51 -3.37
N ALA A 337 -10.08 4.46 -3.03
CA ALA A 337 -10.35 3.35 -3.94
C ALA A 337 -11.17 3.80 -5.17
N GLU A 338 -12.11 4.72 -4.95
CA GLU A 338 -12.93 5.36 -5.97
C GLU A 338 -12.09 6.31 -6.84
N ALA A 339 -11.27 7.16 -6.22
CA ALA A 339 -10.40 8.07 -6.96
C ALA A 339 -9.39 7.32 -7.84
N LEU A 340 -8.89 6.18 -7.39
CA LEU A 340 -8.05 5.29 -8.20
C LEU A 340 -8.84 4.67 -9.37
N ARG A 341 -10.02 4.11 -9.09
CA ARG A 341 -10.90 3.52 -10.12
C ARG A 341 -11.24 4.54 -11.21
N ASP A 342 -11.57 5.75 -10.80
CA ASP A 342 -11.98 6.84 -11.69
C ASP A 342 -10.78 7.50 -12.41
N GLY A 343 -9.55 7.04 -12.15
CA GLY A 343 -8.32 7.56 -12.74
C GLY A 343 -7.92 8.95 -12.26
N ARG A 344 -8.58 9.47 -11.21
CA ARG A 344 -8.24 10.75 -10.56
C ARG A 344 -6.91 10.66 -9.81
N ILE A 345 -6.66 9.52 -9.16
CA ILE A 345 -5.32 9.18 -8.64
C ILE A 345 -4.65 8.25 -9.64
N ARG A 346 -3.46 8.63 -10.08
CA ARG A 346 -2.58 7.79 -10.91
C ARG A 346 -1.39 7.36 -10.07
N ILE A 347 -0.89 6.14 -10.28
CA ILE A 347 0.19 5.57 -9.45
C ILE A 347 1.42 5.30 -10.31
N ILE A 348 2.57 5.77 -9.84
CA ILE A 348 3.90 5.37 -10.30
C ILE A 348 4.58 4.60 -9.17
N ASP A 349 5.12 3.42 -9.50
CA ASP A 349 5.94 2.62 -8.58
C ASP A 349 7.41 2.88 -8.91
N SER A 350 8.13 3.60 -8.04
CA SER A 350 9.53 3.96 -8.30
C SER A 350 10.43 2.72 -8.38
N MET A 351 10.10 1.63 -7.67
CA MET A 351 10.82 0.36 -7.75
C MET A 351 10.64 -0.28 -9.15
N LYS A 352 9.46 -0.15 -9.76
CA LYS A 352 9.23 -0.59 -11.15
C LYS A 352 9.99 0.27 -12.15
N VAL A 353 9.95 1.58 -12.01
CA VAL A 353 10.73 2.51 -12.86
C VAL A 353 12.21 2.13 -12.85
N ALA A 354 12.74 1.83 -11.66
CA ALA A 354 14.11 1.38 -11.48
C ALA A 354 14.37 0.01 -12.16
N HIS A 355 13.47 -0.97 -11.97
CA HIS A 355 13.54 -2.26 -12.67
C HIS A 355 13.51 -2.15 -14.19
N HIS A 356 12.68 -1.25 -14.73
CA HIS A 356 12.53 -1.02 -16.17
C HIS A 356 13.81 -0.42 -16.76
N SER A 357 14.37 0.60 -16.11
CA SER A 357 15.31 1.51 -16.77
C SER A 357 16.74 1.53 -16.21
N GLU A 358 17.01 0.99 -15.02
CA GLU A 358 18.39 0.90 -14.51
C GLU A 358 19.19 -0.24 -15.14
N ASP A 359 20.51 -0.07 -15.18
CA ASP A 359 21.45 -1.10 -15.63
C ASP A 359 21.91 -2.02 -14.49
N ALA A 360 21.97 -1.52 -13.25
CA ALA A 360 22.44 -2.23 -12.05
C ALA A 360 21.39 -3.15 -11.39
N ARG A 361 20.52 -3.79 -12.19
CA ARG A 361 19.32 -4.50 -11.72
C ARG A 361 19.60 -5.70 -10.82
N ALA A 362 20.80 -6.27 -10.91
CA ALA A 362 21.25 -7.39 -10.08
C ALA A 362 21.49 -7.00 -8.61
N GLN A 363 21.69 -5.71 -8.33
CA GLN A 363 22.00 -5.21 -6.98
C GLN A 363 20.74 -4.99 -6.11
N GLY A 364 19.54 -5.21 -6.65
CA GLY A 364 18.28 -5.03 -5.91
C GLY A 364 17.78 -3.59 -5.90
N PHE A 365 16.57 -3.39 -5.39
CA PHE A 365 15.88 -2.11 -5.33
C PHE A 365 15.15 -1.97 -4.00
N ARG A 366 15.87 -2.18 -2.89
CA ARG A 366 15.41 -1.62 -1.62
C ARG A 366 15.63 -0.12 -1.68
N LEU A 367 14.83 0.66 -0.96
CA LEU A 367 14.87 2.12 -1.06
C LEU A 367 16.28 2.64 -0.75
N ASP A 368 16.92 2.21 0.33
CA ASP A 368 18.29 2.60 0.69
C ASP A 368 19.31 2.33 -0.43
N ASP A 369 19.26 1.13 -1.01
CA ASP A 369 20.18 0.73 -2.09
C ASP A 369 19.95 1.60 -3.32
N TYR A 370 18.68 1.82 -3.67
CA TYR A 370 18.26 2.64 -4.80
C TYR A 370 18.64 4.12 -4.61
N ALA A 371 18.42 4.66 -3.41
CA ALA A 371 18.75 6.02 -3.03
C ALA A 371 20.25 6.30 -3.05
N ARG A 372 21.06 5.39 -2.49
CA ARG A 372 22.54 5.47 -2.55
C ARG A 372 23.04 5.50 -3.99
N ARG A 373 22.54 4.58 -4.83
CA ARG A 373 22.96 4.49 -6.25
C ARG A 373 22.59 5.74 -7.06
N ASN A 374 21.47 6.36 -6.74
CA ASN A 374 21.00 7.56 -7.43
C ASN A 374 21.34 8.86 -6.70
N HIS A 375 22.31 8.83 -5.78
CA HIS A 375 22.82 10.02 -5.08
C HIS A 375 21.70 10.87 -4.45
N ALA A 376 20.73 10.20 -3.82
CA ALA A 376 19.58 10.83 -3.17
C ALA A 376 19.74 11.02 -1.66
N LEU A 377 20.71 10.34 -1.06
CA LEU A 377 21.13 10.56 0.33
C LEU A 377 22.22 11.63 0.33
N ASP A 378 22.12 12.60 1.24
CA ASP A 378 23.15 13.60 1.47
C ASP A 378 24.01 13.26 2.67
N ASP A 379 25.23 13.81 2.72
CA ASP A 379 26.04 13.84 3.94
C ASP A 379 25.40 14.76 5.01
N ASP A 380 24.56 15.73 4.58
CA ASP A 380 23.87 16.71 5.43
C ASP A 380 22.55 16.14 5.99
N ARG A 381 22.47 16.03 7.32
CA ARG A 381 21.29 15.56 8.07
C ARG A 381 20.24 16.65 8.36
N ASP A 382 20.36 17.79 7.68
CA ASP A 382 19.77 19.06 8.09
C ASP A 382 18.94 19.71 6.96
N MET A 383 18.53 18.91 5.97
CA MET A 383 17.69 19.39 4.87
C MET A 383 16.34 19.90 5.41
N GLN A 384 15.87 21.01 4.84
CA GLN A 384 14.59 21.61 5.18
C GLN A 384 13.70 21.67 3.94
N VAL A 385 12.45 21.25 4.10
CA VAL A 385 11.43 21.31 3.05
C VAL A 385 10.27 22.21 3.47
N PRO A 386 9.66 22.98 2.54
CA PRO A 386 8.49 23.78 2.84
C PRO A 386 7.28 22.93 3.25
N ALA A 387 6.72 23.23 4.40
CA ALA A 387 5.55 22.55 4.94
C ALA A 387 4.24 23.12 4.39
N HIS A 388 3.15 22.35 4.51
CA HIS A 388 1.80 22.79 4.14
C HIS A 388 1.37 24.10 4.83
N ASP A 389 1.73 24.26 6.10
CA ASP A 389 1.36 25.42 6.93
C ASP A 389 2.22 26.68 6.67
N GLY A 390 3.11 26.63 5.67
CA GLY A 390 4.06 27.69 5.35
C GLY A 390 5.34 27.67 6.19
N GLY A 391 5.49 26.71 7.10
CA GLY A 391 6.70 26.46 7.87
C GLY A 391 7.76 25.68 7.08
N LEU A 392 8.78 25.21 7.82
CA LEU A 392 9.82 24.32 7.31
C LEU A 392 9.85 23.05 8.17
N ILE A 393 9.86 21.88 7.52
CA ILE A 393 10.10 20.59 8.18
C ILE A 393 11.54 20.20 7.93
N ARG A 394 12.23 19.82 9.00
CA ARG A 394 13.58 19.29 8.95
C ARG A 394 13.53 17.77 8.74
N LEU A 395 14.34 17.28 7.79
CA LEU A 395 14.44 15.86 7.43
C LEU A 395 15.78 15.30 7.88
N ASP A 396 15.80 14.10 8.49
CA ASP A 396 17.05 13.39 8.80
C ASP A 396 17.46 12.48 7.63
N GLN A 397 18.07 13.03 6.57
CA GLN A 397 18.40 12.26 5.35
C GLN A 397 19.79 11.59 5.35
N GLY A 398 20.39 11.40 6.53
CA GLY A 398 21.71 10.78 6.60
C GLY A 398 21.67 9.27 6.32
N GLU A 399 22.83 8.63 6.12
CA GLU A 399 22.92 7.16 5.95
C GLU A 399 22.45 6.32 7.16
N ARG A 400 21.98 6.98 8.23
CA ARG A 400 21.38 6.37 9.43
C ARG A 400 19.97 6.92 9.68
N GLU A 401 19.35 7.49 8.66
CA GLU A 401 17.92 7.75 8.64
C GLU A 401 17.19 6.48 9.10
N ARG A 402 16.08 6.70 9.80
CA ARG A 402 15.19 5.62 10.24
C ARG A 402 13.98 5.77 9.36
N HIS A 403 13.59 4.73 8.63
CA HIS A 403 12.39 4.64 7.79
C HIS A 403 11.21 5.43 8.39
N LEU A 404 11.13 6.70 8.03
CA LEU A 404 10.10 7.63 8.44
C LEU A 404 9.44 8.11 7.16
N GLY A 405 8.11 8.19 7.15
CA GLY A 405 7.38 8.29 5.89
C GLY A 405 7.72 9.53 5.06
N LEU A 406 8.05 10.67 5.69
CA LEU A 406 8.37 11.88 4.93
C LEU A 406 9.80 11.86 4.38
N GLU A 407 10.75 11.37 5.16
CA GLU A 407 12.14 11.18 4.75
C GLU A 407 12.23 10.19 3.59
N ASP A 408 11.59 9.03 3.70
CA ASP A 408 11.59 8.00 2.66
C ASP A 408 10.86 8.48 1.39
N ALA A 409 9.72 9.18 1.53
CA ALA A 409 9.06 9.82 0.40
C ALA A 409 9.99 10.80 -0.33
N HIS A 410 10.70 11.65 0.41
CA HIS A 410 11.59 12.65 -0.18
C HIS A 410 12.81 12.02 -0.86
N ILE A 411 13.47 11.08 -0.19
CA ILE A 411 14.64 10.36 -0.69
C ILE A 411 14.27 9.61 -1.97
N MET A 412 13.11 8.95 -1.99
CA MET A 412 12.59 8.30 -3.19
C MET A 412 12.40 9.29 -4.35
N MET A 413 11.77 10.45 -4.10
CA MET A 413 11.52 11.46 -5.15
C MET A 413 12.81 12.05 -5.72
N ARG A 414 13.81 12.26 -4.87
CA ARG A 414 15.17 12.62 -5.31
C ARG A 414 15.80 11.51 -6.16
N ALA A 415 15.72 10.26 -5.70
CA ALA A 415 16.33 9.12 -6.39
C ALA A 415 15.77 8.93 -7.81
N ILE A 416 14.44 8.91 -7.95
CA ILE A 416 13.80 8.76 -9.27
C ILE A 416 14.12 9.93 -10.20
N ARG A 417 14.14 11.16 -9.69
CA ARG A 417 14.53 12.33 -10.50
C ARG A 417 15.98 12.22 -10.97
N ASN A 418 16.91 11.89 -10.07
CA ASN A 418 18.33 11.77 -10.40
C ASN A 418 18.57 10.66 -11.43
N GLN A 419 17.90 9.51 -11.25
CA GLN A 419 17.93 8.40 -12.20
C GLN A 419 17.52 8.86 -13.61
N LEU A 420 16.38 9.57 -13.73
CA LEU A 420 15.89 10.09 -15.00
C LEU A 420 16.85 11.13 -15.60
N GLY A 421 17.49 11.96 -14.77
CA GLY A 421 18.52 12.91 -15.20
C GLY A 421 19.76 12.23 -15.78
N VAL A 422 20.19 11.12 -15.19
CA VAL A 422 21.29 10.29 -15.74
C VAL A 422 20.89 9.68 -17.08
N LEU A 423 19.69 9.11 -17.19
CA LEU A 423 19.17 8.54 -18.44
C LEU A 423 19.06 9.61 -19.53
N ARG A 424 18.60 10.81 -19.19
CA ARG A 424 18.55 11.96 -20.09
C ARG A 424 19.93 12.33 -20.61
N SER A 425 20.90 12.47 -19.72
CA SER A 425 22.27 12.83 -20.07
C SER A 425 22.92 11.78 -20.99
N ARG A 426 22.64 10.49 -20.76
CA ARG A 426 23.09 9.40 -21.64
C ARG A 426 22.42 9.46 -23.01
N TYR A 427 21.12 9.72 -23.06
CA TYR A 427 20.38 9.86 -24.31
C TYR A 427 20.92 11.00 -25.17
N GLU A 428 21.21 12.16 -24.57
CA GLU A 428 21.78 13.32 -25.28
C GLU A 428 23.18 13.05 -25.84
N ARG A 429 23.97 12.20 -25.17
CA ARG A 429 25.27 11.75 -25.66
C ARG A 429 25.20 10.61 -26.69
N GLY A 430 24.00 10.13 -27.02
CA GLY A 430 23.80 9.00 -27.92
C GLY A 430 24.36 7.68 -27.36
N GLU A 431 24.47 7.57 -26.04
CA GLU A 431 24.97 6.34 -25.42
C GLU A 431 23.94 5.21 -25.51
N ARG A 432 24.44 3.98 -25.71
CA ARG A 432 23.59 2.79 -25.67
C ARG A 432 22.92 2.63 -24.31
N VAL A 433 21.62 2.35 -24.33
CA VAL A 433 20.83 1.98 -23.14
C VAL A 433 20.89 0.47 -22.92
N MET A 434 20.53 0.00 -21.72
CA MET A 434 20.59 -1.42 -21.34
C MET A 434 22.00 -2.02 -21.36
N ARG A 435 22.96 -1.37 -20.70
CA ARG A 435 24.23 -2.01 -20.36
C ARG A 435 23.96 -2.87 -19.12
N ASP A 436 23.28 -4.00 -19.27
CA ASP A 436 23.14 -4.93 -18.15
C ASP A 436 24.54 -5.18 -17.59
N ALA A 437 24.75 -4.92 -16.29
CA ALA A 437 26.06 -5.01 -15.64
C ALA A 437 26.50 -6.47 -15.52
N ASP A 438 26.86 -7.06 -16.66
CA ASP A 438 27.59 -8.32 -16.87
C ASP A 438 28.42 -8.17 -18.17
N GLU A 439 29.10 -7.01 -18.30
CA GLU A 439 30.31 -6.79 -19.13
C GLU A 439 31.44 -6.26 -18.24
#